data_AF-A0A1M6FMH4-F1
#
_entry.id   AF-A0A1M6FMH4-F1
#
_cell.length_a   1.000
_cell.length_b   1.000
_cell.length_c   1.000
_cell.angle_alpha   90.00
_cell.angle_beta   90.00
_cell.angle_gamma   90.00
#
_symmetry.space_group_name_H-M   'P 1'
#
loop_
_entity.id
_entity.type
_entity.pdbx_description
1 polymer ?
#
loop_
_entity_poly.entity_id
_entity_poly.type
_entity_poly.pdbx_seq_one_letter_code
_entity_poly.pdbx_strand_id
1 'polypeptide(L)'
;MTDGLGVDYQRGRYVIVYYNGKYYGIHDLRERNNEYYYETKYGYDPNDIDLLATTSSGTDEASAGSATDYKAMLDWLQTNELSSDANYQKIADQVDVDNYMNYMQAEMFVNNGDWPHNNMKKWRVASQKSKWKWFLYDLDFGFGVSYNTQNGNVFSYVTNANGTNGMGMGMGQWGGQQSSGSISPHTILMIRLLGNEGFKKAFINRYCVLLSMNFAPARLLKMIEELQSQVQPEMARDLEFWGLDASSISNNLEKIKSFAQTRQQTIVSEMQTYFNLGETVPVTLSVQGSGHILVHNLELDANSLQVNFFRDVPVTVTAVATSGGVFSGWSDGVTDAMRTFNPGEVTTLTASFR
;
A
#
# COMPACT_ATOMS: atom_id res chain seq x y z
N MET A 1 9.87 -0.31 1.56
CA MET A 1 8.85 -1.30 1.99
C MET A 1 7.97 -1.81 0.85
N THR A 2 7.60 -1.01 -0.15
CA THR A 2 6.73 -1.44 -1.27
C THR A 2 7.47 -1.92 -2.52
N ASP A 3 8.80 -2.08 -2.45
CA ASP A 3 9.58 -2.62 -3.56
C ASP A 3 9.07 -4.01 -3.96
N GLY A 4 8.99 -4.26 -5.27
CA GLY A 4 8.39 -5.47 -5.84
C GLY A 4 6.84 -5.52 -5.84
N LEU A 5 6.13 -4.58 -5.21
CA LEU A 5 4.66 -4.62 -5.13
C LEU A 5 3.92 -3.95 -6.30
N GLY A 6 4.66 -3.42 -7.29
CA GLY A 6 4.06 -2.71 -8.42
C GLY A 6 3.37 -1.39 -8.04
N VAL A 7 3.67 -0.84 -6.87
CA VAL A 7 3.25 0.50 -6.42
C VAL A 7 4.40 1.46 -6.70
N ASP A 8 4.15 2.50 -7.50
CA ASP A 8 5.16 3.52 -7.77
C ASP A 8 5.47 4.33 -6.51
N TYR A 9 6.73 4.76 -6.36
CA TYR A 9 7.19 5.61 -5.27
C TYR A 9 8.43 6.39 -5.73
N GLN A 10 8.78 7.45 -5.01
CA GLN A 10 10.02 8.20 -5.24
C GLN A 10 11.20 7.45 -4.64
N ARG A 11 12.23 7.15 -5.43
CA ARG A 11 13.52 6.79 -4.85
C ARG A 11 14.13 8.03 -4.19
N GLY A 12 14.74 7.82 -3.03
CA GLY A 12 15.39 8.86 -2.23
C GLY A 12 16.81 8.45 -1.86
N ARG A 13 17.64 9.45 -1.55
CA ARG A 13 18.93 9.24 -0.89
C ARG A 13 19.28 10.46 -0.04
N TYR A 14 19.90 10.22 1.10
CA TYR A 14 20.40 11.30 1.94
C TYR A 14 21.59 12.00 1.26
N VAL A 15 21.60 13.33 1.32
CA VAL A 15 22.67 14.19 0.79
C VAL A 15 23.00 15.27 1.80
N ILE A 16 24.24 15.75 1.74
CA ILE A 16 24.66 16.91 2.53
C ILE A 16 24.53 18.16 1.65
N VAL A 17 23.78 19.15 2.11
CA VAL A 17 23.54 20.37 1.35
C VAL A 17 24.47 21.48 1.84
N TYR A 18 25.05 22.20 0.87
CA TYR A 18 25.75 23.45 1.11
C TYR A 18 25.14 24.55 0.25
N TYR A 19 24.89 25.71 0.85
CA TYR A 19 24.44 26.91 0.15
C TYR A 19 25.46 28.03 0.33
N ASN A 20 26.06 28.49 -0.77
CA ASN A 20 27.16 29.47 -0.77
C ASN A 20 28.31 29.10 0.18
N GLY A 21 28.70 27.82 0.19
CA GLY A 21 29.78 27.30 1.05
C GLY A 21 29.40 27.08 2.52
N LYS A 22 28.18 27.43 2.94
CA LYS A 22 27.68 27.18 4.29
C LYS A 22 26.97 25.83 4.34
N TYR A 23 27.18 25.07 5.40
CA TYR A 23 26.48 23.81 5.67
C TYR A 23 24.99 24.05 5.91
N TYR A 24 24.13 23.17 5.40
CA TYR A 24 22.68 23.24 5.55
C TYR A 24 22.05 21.93 6.02
N GLY A 25 22.83 21.00 6.56
CA GLY A 25 22.28 19.76 7.08
C GLY A 25 22.14 18.65 6.05
N ILE A 26 21.67 17.51 6.55
CA ILE A 26 21.22 16.35 5.79
C ILE A 26 19.88 16.69 5.15
N HIS A 27 19.73 16.37 3.86
CA HIS A 27 18.47 16.44 3.13
C HIS A 27 18.20 15.10 2.45
N ASP A 28 16.94 14.83 2.12
CA ASP A 28 16.55 13.69 1.29
C ASP A 28 16.35 14.15 -0.17
N LEU A 29 17.26 13.75 -1.06
CA LEU A 29 17.14 13.99 -2.49
C LEU A 29 16.24 12.93 -3.12
N ARG A 30 15.08 13.34 -3.59
CA ARG A 30 14.07 12.45 -4.18
C ARG A 30 13.93 12.60 -5.69
N GLU A 31 13.53 11.51 -6.33
CA GLU A 31 13.02 11.53 -7.71
C GLU A 31 11.84 12.51 -7.84
N ARG A 32 11.62 13.05 -9.05
CA ARG A 32 10.40 13.82 -9.32
C ARG A 32 9.19 12.91 -9.21
N ASN A 33 8.05 13.45 -8.80
CA ASN A 33 6.76 12.74 -8.75
C ASN A 33 5.70 13.42 -9.64
N ASN A 34 6.14 14.01 -10.75
CA ASN A 34 5.30 14.62 -11.78
C ASN A 34 5.33 13.77 -13.06
N GLU A 35 4.75 14.23 -14.16
CA GLU A 35 4.63 13.50 -15.43
C GLU A 35 5.97 13.00 -15.99
N TYR A 36 7.08 13.71 -15.72
CA TYR A 36 8.43 13.31 -16.13
C TYR A 36 8.97 12.09 -15.37
N TYR A 37 8.37 11.70 -14.24
CA TYR A 37 8.70 10.44 -13.58
C TYR A 37 8.51 9.26 -14.54
N TYR A 38 7.38 9.24 -15.25
CA TYR A 38 7.00 8.12 -16.12
C TYR A 38 7.85 8.02 -17.38
N GLU A 39 8.36 9.15 -17.87
CA GLU A 39 9.40 9.18 -18.90
C GLU A 39 10.66 8.45 -18.43
N THR A 40 11.20 8.85 -17.28
CA THR A 40 12.45 8.27 -16.77
C THR A 40 12.31 6.80 -16.35
N LYS A 41 11.15 6.42 -15.81
CA LYS A 41 10.90 5.09 -15.25
C LYS A 41 10.46 4.07 -16.30
N TYR A 42 9.60 4.49 -17.22
CA TYR A 42 8.91 3.60 -18.17
C TYR A 42 9.17 3.96 -19.64
N GLY A 43 9.75 5.11 -19.94
CA GLY A 43 9.95 5.59 -21.31
C GLY A 43 8.69 6.15 -21.97
N TYR A 44 7.66 6.51 -21.18
CA TYR A 44 6.44 7.12 -21.70
C TYR A 44 6.62 8.62 -21.99
N ASP A 45 5.88 9.14 -22.98
CA ASP A 45 5.83 10.57 -23.25
C ASP A 45 5.11 11.29 -22.08
N PRO A 46 5.73 12.28 -21.42
CA PRO A 46 5.08 13.00 -20.31
C PRO A 46 3.77 13.69 -20.73
N ASN A 47 3.58 14.02 -22.02
CA ASN A 47 2.33 14.59 -22.53
C ASN A 47 1.21 13.55 -22.70
N ASP A 48 1.53 12.26 -22.64
CA ASP A 48 0.58 11.15 -22.72
C ASP A 48 0.23 10.60 -21.32
N ILE A 49 0.55 11.35 -20.26
CA ILE A 49 0.24 10.98 -18.88
C ILE A 49 -0.93 11.82 -18.36
N ASP A 50 -1.99 11.14 -17.95
CA ASP A 50 -2.95 11.73 -17.02
C ASP A 50 -2.44 11.49 -15.60
N LEU A 51 -2.05 12.54 -14.88
CA LEU A 51 -1.60 12.49 -13.49
C LEU A 51 -2.50 13.38 -12.64
N LEU A 52 -3.20 12.80 -11.66
CA LEU A 52 -3.96 13.58 -10.69
C LEU A 52 -3.31 13.53 -9.31
N ALA A 53 -3.50 14.62 -8.57
CA ALA A 53 -3.18 14.73 -7.17
C ALA A 53 -4.42 15.22 -6.41
N THR A 54 -4.60 14.72 -5.20
CA THR A 54 -5.57 15.30 -4.27
C THR A 54 -5.03 16.65 -3.80
N THR A 55 -5.83 17.69 -3.94
CA THR A 55 -5.52 19.04 -3.44
C THR A 55 -5.87 19.17 -1.97
N SER A 56 -5.42 20.24 -1.32
CA SER A 56 -5.78 20.55 0.07
C SER A 56 -7.28 20.74 0.32
N SER A 57 -8.09 20.95 -0.72
CA SER A 57 -9.55 20.96 -0.62
C SER A 57 -10.18 19.56 -0.62
N GLY A 58 -9.38 18.49 -0.67
CA GLY A 58 -9.89 17.13 -0.82
C GLY A 58 -10.55 16.92 -2.18
N THR A 59 -9.90 17.37 -3.25
CA THR A 59 -10.41 17.15 -4.61
C THR A 59 -9.30 16.64 -5.51
N ASP A 60 -9.60 15.62 -6.32
CA ASP A 60 -8.67 15.12 -7.33
C ASP A 60 -8.61 16.09 -8.53
N GLU A 61 -7.44 16.69 -8.73
CA GLU A 61 -7.16 17.61 -9.83
C GLU A 61 -6.00 17.13 -10.70
N ALA A 62 -6.07 17.46 -12.00
CA ALA A 62 -5.01 17.12 -12.93
C ALA A 62 -3.77 17.99 -12.66
N SER A 63 -2.70 17.33 -12.21
CA SER A 63 -1.35 17.89 -12.24
C SER A 63 -0.78 17.83 -13.66
N ALA A 64 -1.19 16.84 -14.46
CA ALA A 64 -0.97 16.74 -15.90
C ALA A 64 -2.13 15.98 -16.57
N GLY A 65 -2.35 16.23 -17.86
CA GLY A 65 -3.39 15.56 -18.64
C GLY A 65 -4.82 15.90 -18.18
N SER A 66 -5.68 14.89 -18.06
CA SER A 66 -7.12 15.03 -17.80
C SER A 66 -7.63 14.20 -16.63
N ALA A 67 -8.53 14.82 -15.84
CA ALA A 67 -9.24 14.16 -14.74
C ALA A 67 -10.58 13.54 -15.15
N THR A 68 -11.06 13.76 -16.39
CA THR A 68 -12.45 13.51 -16.80
C THR A 68 -12.90 12.07 -16.54
N ASP A 69 -12.17 11.08 -17.04
CA ASP A 69 -12.59 9.68 -16.93
C ASP A 69 -12.59 9.19 -15.46
N TYR A 70 -11.68 9.71 -14.65
CA TYR A 70 -11.63 9.35 -13.24
C TYR A 70 -12.79 9.95 -12.46
N LYS A 71 -13.13 11.22 -12.71
CA LYS A 71 -14.30 11.86 -12.10
C LYS A 71 -15.59 11.13 -12.52
N ALA A 72 -15.71 10.75 -13.80
CA ALA A 72 -16.84 9.96 -14.27
C ALA A 72 -16.94 8.58 -13.58
N MET A 73 -15.81 7.93 -13.30
CA MET A 73 -15.76 6.68 -12.53
C MET A 73 -16.25 6.90 -11.09
N LEU A 74 -15.78 7.94 -10.39
CA LEU A 74 -16.21 8.26 -9.03
C LEU A 74 -17.70 8.64 -8.98
N ASP A 75 -18.18 9.42 -9.94
CA ASP A 75 -19.61 9.79 -10.07
C ASP A 75 -20.48 8.55 -10.26
N TRP A 76 -20.05 7.60 -11.09
CA TRP A 76 -20.77 6.34 -11.27
C TRP A 76 -20.82 5.53 -9.96
N LEU A 77 -19.72 5.50 -9.19
CA LEU A 77 -19.66 4.81 -7.90
C LEU A 77 -20.58 5.42 -6.82
N GLN A 78 -20.97 6.69 -6.94
CA GLN A 78 -21.92 7.31 -5.99
C GLN A 78 -23.25 6.55 -5.94
N THR A 79 -23.68 5.99 -7.06
CA THR A 79 -25.01 5.37 -7.22
C THR A 79 -24.97 3.88 -7.53
N ASN A 80 -23.78 3.26 -7.63
CA ASN A 80 -23.62 1.85 -8.01
C ASN A 80 -22.75 1.10 -7.01
N GLU A 81 -23.27 -0.04 -6.54
CA GLU A 81 -22.53 -0.99 -5.70
C GLU A 81 -21.75 -2.00 -6.56
N LEU A 82 -20.67 -2.56 -6.02
CA LEU A 82 -19.82 -3.55 -6.73
C LEU A 82 -20.04 -4.99 -6.24
N SER A 83 -21.17 -5.26 -5.58
CA SER A 83 -21.53 -6.60 -5.12
C SER A 83 -21.78 -7.59 -6.26
N SER A 84 -22.01 -7.12 -7.50
CA SER A 84 -22.10 -7.96 -8.70
C SER A 84 -20.79 -7.98 -9.48
N ASP A 85 -20.48 -9.13 -10.09
CA ASP A 85 -19.27 -9.31 -10.90
C ASP A 85 -19.21 -8.34 -12.10
N ALA A 86 -20.36 -8.04 -12.72
CA ALA A 86 -20.41 -7.11 -13.85
C ALA A 86 -20.03 -5.68 -13.44
N ASN A 87 -20.54 -5.20 -12.30
CA ASN A 87 -20.20 -3.86 -11.79
C ASN A 87 -18.76 -3.81 -11.32
N TYR A 88 -18.29 -4.86 -10.62
CA TYR A 88 -16.90 -4.98 -10.22
C TYR A 88 -15.97 -4.96 -11.44
N GLN A 89 -16.26 -5.74 -12.49
CA GLN A 89 -15.46 -5.80 -13.70
C GLN A 89 -15.37 -4.44 -14.40
N LYS A 90 -16.48 -3.68 -14.45
CA LYS A 90 -16.48 -2.31 -15.00
C LYS A 90 -15.47 -1.38 -14.32
N ILE A 91 -15.24 -1.55 -13.01
CA ILE A 91 -14.23 -0.80 -12.27
C ILE A 91 -12.84 -1.43 -12.45
N ALA A 92 -12.74 -2.76 -12.41
CA ALA A 92 -11.47 -3.47 -12.60
C ALA A 92 -10.89 -3.29 -14.02
N ASP A 93 -11.69 -2.91 -15.01
CA ASP A 93 -11.23 -2.53 -16.35
C ASP A 93 -10.61 -1.13 -16.39
N GLN A 94 -10.94 -0.26 -15.43
CA GLN A 94 -10.45 1.11 -15.33
C GLN A 94 -9.35 1.29 -14.27
N VAL A 95 -9.29 0.40 -13.28
CA VAL A 95 -8.39 0.47 -12.12
C VAL A 95 -7.54 -0.78 -12.06
N ASP A 96 -6.23 -0.61 -11.85
CA ASP A 96 -5.35 -1.71 -11.52
C ASP A 96 -5.60 -2.08 -10.05
N VAL A 97 -6.55 -2.99 -9.84
CA VAL A 97 -7.00 -3.40 -8.51
C VAL A 97 -5.89 -4.03 -7.67
N ASP A 98 -4.89 -4.67 -8.31
CA ASP A 98 -3.76 -5.27 -7.61
C ASP A 98 -2.81 -4.18 -7.09
N ASN A 99 -2.49 -3.18 -7.93
CA ASN A 99 -1.77 -1.98 -7.51
C ASN A 99 -2.53 -1.23 -6.40
N TYR A 100 -3.84 -1.04 -6.55
CA TYR A 100 -4.67 -0.34 -5.55
C TYR A 100 -4.67 -1.04 -4.20
N MET A 101 -4.84 -2.37 -4.16
CA MET A 101 -4.75 -3.15 -2.92
C MET A 101 -3.40 -2.95 -2.24
N ASN A 102 -2.30 -3.08 -2.99
CA ASN A 102 -0.95 -2.92 -2.44
C ASN A 102 -0.70 -1.49 -1.93
N TYR A 103 -1.20 -0.47 -2.64
CA TYR A 103 -1.12 0.93 -2.23
C TYR A 103 -1.88 1.17 -0.93
N MET A 104 -3.16 0.76 -0.87
CA MET A 104 -4.00 0.91 0.32
C MET A 104 -3.39 0.19 1.52
N GLN A 105 -2.91 -1.04 1.34
CA GLN A 105 -2.27 -1.82 2.41
C GLN A 105 -0.97 -1.15 2.90
N ALA A 106 -0.19 -0.52 2.01
CA ALA A 106 0.99 0.23 2.41
C ALA A 106 0.63 1.48 3.24
N GLU A 107 -0.29 2.33 2.76
CA GLU A 107 -0.76 3.54 3.46
C GLU A 107 -1.37 3.21 4.83
N MET A 108 -2.21 2.18 4.88
CA MET A 108 -2.81 1.69 6.12
C MET A 108 -1.76 1.12 7.08
N PHE A 109 -0.75 0.40 6.57
CA PHE A 109 0.31 -0.13 7.41
C PHE A 109 1.13 1.00 8.03
N VAL A 110 1.60 1.96 7.24
CA VAL A 110 2.37 3.10 7.75
C VAL A 110 1.53 4.02 8.62
N ASN A 111 0.20 3.91 8.53
CA ASN A 111 -0.75 4.70 9.30
C ASN A 111 -0.66 6.19 8.98
N ASN A 112 -0.62 6.55 7.69
CA ASN A 112 -0.45 7.93 7.26
C ASN A 112 -1.65 8.79 7.71
N GLY A 113 -1.40 9.74 8.61
CA GLY A 113 -2.44 10.60 9.19
C GLY A 113 -2.93 11.72 8.27
N ASP A 114 -2.21 11.99 7.17
CA ASP A 114 -2.51 13.04 6.19
C ASP A 114 -3.04 12.46 4.86
N TRP A 115 -3.72 11.32 4.96
CA TRP A 115 -4.25 10.52 3.85
C TRP A 115 -5.56 9.85 4.30
N PRO A 116 -6.53 9.47 3.43
CA PRO A 116 -6.62 9.64 1.98
C PRO A 116 -7.19 10.99 1.51
N HIS A 117 -7.62 11.88 2.40
CA HIS A 117 -8.12 13.19 1.98
C HIS A 117 -7.02 14.12 1.41
N ASN A 118 -5.76 13.74 1.55
CA ASN A 118 -4.58 14.38 0.98
C ASN A 118 -3.55 13.29 0.60
N ASN A 119 -2.39 13.66 0.06
CA ASN A 119 -1.24 12.79 -0.24
C ASN A 119 -1.57 11.59 -1.14
N MET A 120 -2.59 11.74 -2.00
CA MET A 120 -2.90 10.76 -3.04
C MET A 120 -2.45 11.27 -4.39
N LYS A 121 -1.80 10.39 -5.16
CA LYS A 121 -1.46 10.58 -6.55
C LYS A 121 -1.84 9.35 -7.32
N LYS A 122 -2.39 9.56 -8.51
CA LYS A 122 -2.75 8.46 -9.39
C LYS A 122 -2.52 8.83 -10.84
N TRP A 123 -2.24 7.82 -11.66
CA TRP A 123 -1.81 8.05 -13.02
C TRP A 123 -2.26 6.96 -13.97
N ARG A 124 -2.24 7.27 -15.27
CA ARG A 124 -2.38 6.33 -16.38
C ARG A 124 -1.74 6.88 -17.64
N VAL A 125 -1.52 6.00 -18.63
CA VAL A 125 -1.22 6.38 -20.00
C VAL A 125 -2.52 6.70 -20.74
N ALA A 126 -2.67 7.96 -21.17
CA ALA A 126 -3.93 8.52 -21.64
C ALA A 126 -4.37 7.93 -22.98
N SER A 127 -3.47 7.86 -23.96
CA SER A 127 -3.73 7.32 -25.31
C SER A 127 -4.18 5.86 -25.30
N GLN A 128 -3.65 5.07 -24.35
CA GLN A 128 -3.94 3.65 -24.20
C GLN A 128 -5.17 3.38 -23.34
N LYS A 129 -5.70 4.42 -22.65
CA LYS A 129 -6.67 4.25 -21.57
C LYS A 129 -6.23 3.17 -20.59
N SER A 130 -4.93 3.19 -20.23
CA SER A 130 -4.41 2.20 -19.28
C SER A 130 -5.16 2.32 -17.96
N LYS A 131 -5.15 1.23 -17.19
CA LYS A 131 -5.75 1.23 -15.86
C LYS A 131 -5.08 2.28 -14.97
N TRP A 132 -5.88 2.94 -14.14
CA TRP A 132 -5.40 3.86 -13.11
C TRP A 132 -4.57 3.11 -12.08
N LYS A 133 -3.43 3.70 -11.73
CA LYS A 133 -2.49 3.22 -10.71
C LYS A 133 -2.21 4.31 -9.70
N TRP A 134 -1.92 3.93 -8.46
CA TRP A 134 -1.57 4.82 -7.36
C TRP A 134 -0.06 4.90 -7.18
N PHE A 135 0.36 6.10 -6.79
CA PHE A 135 1.74 6.46 -6.51
C PHE A 135 1.84 6.84 -5.03
N LEU A 136 2.76 6.20 -4.32
CA LEU A 136 3.00 6.42 -2.90
C LEU A 136 3.99 7.58 -2.70
N TYR A 137 3.57 8.59 -1.93
CA TYR A 137 4.42 9.74 -1.55
C TYR A 137 3.96 10.32 -0.22
N ASP A 138 4.84 11.13 0.39
CA ASP A 138 4.55 11.91 1.60
C ASP A 138 3.98 11.11 2.78
N LEU A 139 4.83 10.23 3.33
CA LEU A 139 4.51 9.30 4.42
C LEU A 139 5.14 9.70 5.76
N ASP A 140 5.66 10.91 5.90
CA ASP A 140 6.32 11.41 7.11
C ASP A 140 5.35 11.52 8.30
N PHE A 141 4.04 11.59 8.04
CA PHE A 141 2.98 11.47 9.05
C PHE A 141 2.69 10.02 9.49
N GLY A 142 3.41 9.03 8.96
CA GLY A 142 3.29 7.62 9.33
C GLY A 142 4.21 7.19 10.49
N PHE A 143 4.36 5.88 10.66
CA PHE A 143 5.34 5.25 11.56
C PHE A 143 5.29 5.68 13.04
N GLY A 144 4.11 6.09 13.52
CA GLY A 144 3.88 6.41 14.94
C GLY A 144 4.48 7.73 15.39
N VAL A 145 4.69 8.69 14.47
CA VAL A 145 5.10 10.05 14.83
C VAL A 145 4.09 10.72 15.76
N SER A 146 4.56 11.51 16.72
CA SER A 146 3.73 12.01 17.82
C SER A 146 2.69 13.05 17.44
N TYR A 147 2.82 13.66 16.26
CA TYR A 147 1.88 14.65 15.73
C TYR A 147 0.83 14.04 14.80
N ASN A 148 0.89 12.74 14.52
CA ASN A 148 -0.21 12.05 13.85
C ASN A 148 -1.35 11.82 14.85
N THR A 149 -2.53 12.39 14.60
CA THR A 149 -3.72 12.18 15.45
C THR A 149 -4.70 11.16 14.90
N GLN A 150 -4.39 10.49 13.79
CA GLN A 150 -5.18 9.34 13.38
C GLN A 150 -5.13 8.32 14.52
N ASN A 151 -6.32 7.90 14.96
CA ASN A 151 -6.49 6.95 16.03
C ASN A 151 -7.63 6.00 15.70
N GLY A 152 -7.68 4.88 16.42
CA GLY A 152 -8.67 3.83 16.19
C GLY A 152 -8.37 2.99 14.95
N ASN A 153 -9.35 2.18 14.58
CA ASN A 153 -9.21 1.17 13.55
C ASN A 153 -9.02 1.81 12.15
N VAL A 154 -7.90 1.52 11.50
CA VAL A 154 -7.55 2.10 10.20
C VAL A 154 -8.54 1.72 9.09
N PHE A 155 -9.19 0.56 9.17
CA PHE A 155 -10.22 0.14 8.21
C PHE A 155 -11.46 1.03 8.34
N SER A 156 -11.93 1.27 9.56
CA SER A 156 -13.04 2.21 9.81
C SER A 156 -12.72 3.62 9.33
N TYR A 157 -11.46 4.04 9.44
CA TYR A 157 -10.98 5.32 8.95
C TYR A 157 -11.07 5.40 7.42
N VAL A 158 -10.48 4.46 6.67
CA VAL A 158 -10.45 4.49 5.19
C VAL A 158 -11.79 4.15 4.54
N THR A 159 -12.76 3.63 5.31
CA THR A 159 -14.13 3.38 4.83
C THR A 159 -15.16 4.34 5.41
N ASN A 160 -14.73 5.47 5.98
CA ASN A 160 -15.68 6.48 6.44
C ASN A 160 -16.36 7.14 5.24
N ALA A 161 -17.68 6.95 5.12
CA ALA A 161 -18.45 7.51 4.02
C ALA A 161 -18.44 9.04 4.00
N ASN A 162 -18.25 9.69 5.15
CA ASN A 162 -18.14 11.14 5.26
C ASN A 162 -16.71 11.65 5.01
N GLY A 163 -15.78 10.79 4.60
CA GLY A 163 -14.37 11.13 4.40
C GLY A 163 -13.56 11.04 5.70
N THR A 164 -12.28 11.37 5.59
CA THR A 164 -11.35 11.33 6.72
C THR A 164 -10.94 12.71 7.19
N ASN A 165 -10.77 12.86 8.50
CA ASN A 165 -10.29 14.10 9.07
C ASN A 165 -8.77 14.18 8.86
N GLY A 166 -8.32 15.28 8.27
CA GLY A 166 -6.91 15.64 8.15
C GLY A 166 -6.33 16.33 9.36
N MET A 167 -5.02 16.26 9.48
CA MET A 167 -4.24 17.00 10.46
C MET A 167 -3.49 18.14 9.79
N GLY A 168 -3.97 19.35 10.02
CA GLY A 168 -3.30 20.59 9.63
C GLY A 168 -4.06 21.79 10.20
N MET A 169 -3.82 22.11 11.48
CA MET A 169 -4.27 23.33 12.17
C MET A 169 -5.81 23.52 12.25
N GLY A 170 -6.41 23.02 13.34
CA GLY A 170 -7.79 23.35 13.74
C GLY A 170 -8.83 22.28 13.38
N MET A 171 -9.74 21.99 14.32
CA MET A 171 -10.91 21.14 14.06
C MET A 171 -11.70 21.69 12.86
N GLY A 172 -11.64 21.00 11.72
CA GLY A 172 -12.52 21.24 10.57
C GLY A 172 -12.06 22.29 9.56
N GLN A 173 -10.81 22.75 9.57
CA GLN A 173 -10.38 23.80 8.64
C GLN A 173 -9.77 23.28 7.31
N TRP A 174 -9.21 22.06 7.31
CA TRP A 174 -8.55 21.45 6.13
C TRP A 174 -8.69 19.92 6.00
N GLY A 175 -9.59 19.30 6.78
CA GLY A 175 -9.94 17.89 6.58
C GLY A 175 -10.97 17.74 5.47
N GLY A 176 -10.77 16.77 4.57
CA GLY A 176 -11.62 16.54 3.40
C GLY A 176 -13.10 16.73 3.71
N GLN A 177 -13.74 17.60 2.94
CA GLN A 177 -15.10 18.08 3.18
C GLN A 177 -16.05 16.90 3.42
N GLN A 178 -16.68 16.87 4.60
CA GLN A 178 -17.79 15.97 4.91
C GLN A 178 -18.94 16.31 3.96
N SER A 179 -19.11 15.53 2.89
CA SER A 179 -20.20 15.77 1.96
C SER A 179 -21.51 15.32 2.59
N SER A 180 -22.42 16.27 2.83
CA SER A 180 -23.78 15.94 3.22
C SER A 180 -24.50 15.25 2.07
N GLY A 181 -24.70 13.94 2.18
CA GLY A 181 -25.56 13.15 1.29
C GLY A 181 -24.87 12.33 0.19
N SER A 182 -23.55 12.47 -0.02
CA SER A 182 -22.76 11.62 -0.93
C SER A 182 -21.59 10.97 -0.19
N ILE A 183 -21.06 9.85 -0.73
CA ILE A 183 -19.86 9.23 -0.17
C ILE A 183 -18.64 10.05 -0.59
N SER A 184 -17.71 10.30 0.32
CA SER A 184 -16.49 11.06 0.04
C SER A 184 -15.70 10.46 -1.13
N PRO A 185 -15.22 11.30 -2.09
CA PRO A 185 -14.52 10.83 -3.28
C PRO A 185 -13.23 10.06 -2.97
N HIS A 186 -12.59 10.30 -1.81
CA HIS A 186 -11.34 9.62 -1.44
C HIS A 186 -11.53 8.25 -0.80
N THR A 187 -12.71 7.98 -0.22
CA THR A 187 -13.01 6.70 0.45
C THR A 187 -13.95 5.82 -0.37
N ILE A 188 -14.70 6.40 -1.32
CA ILE A 188 -15.72 5.67 -2.08
C ILE A 188 -15.17 4.46 -2.82
N LEU A 189 -13.99 4.55 -3.45
CA LEU A 189 -13.42 3.43 -4.18
C LEU A 189 -13.15 2.25 -3.23
N MET A 190 -12.56 2.50 -2.06
CA MET A 190 -12.31 1.48 -1.04
C MET A 190 -13.62 0.88 -0.51
N ILE A 191 -14.60 1.71 -0.15
CA ILE A 191 -15.91 1.28 0.36
C ILE A 191 -16.59 0.35 -0.66
N ARG A 192 -16.60 0.77 -1.93
CA ARG A 192 -17.29 0.06 -3.01
C ARG A 192 -16.59 -1.24 -3.35
N LEU A 193 -15.26 -1.25 -3.44
CA LEU A 193 -14.49 -2.47 -3.71
C LEU A 193 -14.63 -3.48 -2.58
N LEU A 194 -14.60 -3.06 -1.31
CA LEU A 194 -14.87 -3.95 -0.17
C LEU A 194 -16.31 -4.50 -0.15
N GLY A 195 -17.24 -3.90 -0.89
CA GLY A 195 -18.57 -4.46 -1.14
C GLY A 195 -18.58 -5.69 -2.04
N ASN A 196 -17.50 -5.97 -2.77
CA ASN A 196 -17.31 -7.19 -3.55
C ASN A 196 -16.63 -8.29 -2.72
N GLU A 197 -17.23 -9.46 -2.63
CA GLU A 197 -16.70 -10.57 -1.81
C GLU A 197 -15.35 -11.12 -2.30
N GLY A 198 -15.12 -11.13 -3.61
CA GLY A 198 -13.84 -11.55 -4.20
C GLY A 198 -12.72 -10.59 -3.83
N PHE A 199 -12.96 -9.28 -4.02
CA PHE A 199 -12.02 -8.24 -3.63
C PHE A 199 -11.74 -8.26 -2.12
N LYS A 200 -12.78 -8.37 -1.28
CA LYS A 200 -12.64 -8.42 0.18
C LYS A 200 -11.73 -9.56 0.64
N LYS A 201 -11.95 -10.78 0.12
CA LYS A 201 -11.10 -11.94 0.41
C LYS A 201 -9.65 -11.71 -0.06
N ALA A 202 -9.49 -11.19 -1.28
CA ALA A 202 -8.17 -10.86 -1.81
C ALA A 202 -7.45 -9.81 -0.95
N PHE A 203 -8.14 -8.76 -0.53
CA PHE A 203 -7.60 -7.71 0.33
C PHE A 203 -7.11 -8.28 1.67
N ILE A 204 -7.95 -9.08 2.35
CA ILE A 204 -7.59 -9.70 3.63
C ILE A 204 -6.38 -10.62 3.47
N ASN A 205 -6.44 -11.56 2.53
CA ASN A 205 -5.40 -12.59 2.38
C ASN A 205 -4.07 -12.01 1.88
N ARG A 206 -4.09 -11.02 0.98
CA ARG A 206 -2.87 -10.30 0.56
C ARG A 206 -2.26 -9.53 1.72
N TYR A 207 -3.07 -8.93 2.60
CA TYR A 207 -2.53 -8.22 3.75
C TYR A 207 -1.81 -9.19 4.69
N CYS A 208 -2.38 -10.37 4.95
CA CYS A 208 -1.71 -11.45 5.69
C CYS A 208 -0.35 -11.81 5.07
N VAL A 209 -0.27 -11.94 3.74
CA VAL A 209 1.00 -12.21 3.04
C VAL A 209 1.99 -11.07 3.22
N LEU A 210 1.59 -9.82 3.00
CA LEU A 210 2.46 -8.65 3.17
C LEU A 210 3.00 -8.54 4.59
N LEU A 211 2.18 -8.86 5.60
CA LEU A 211 2.58 -8.91 7.01
C LEU A 211 3.64 -9.99 7.31
N SER A 212 3.65 -11.08 6.54
CA SER A 212 4.72 -12.10 6.57
C SER A 212 5.89 -11.79 5.64
N MET A 213 5.77 -10.78 4.77
CA MET A 213 6.69 -10.46 3.68
C MET A 213 7.23 -9.03 3.83
N ASN A 214 6.81 -8.09 2.97
CA ASN A 214 7.28 -6.71 2.94
C ASN A 214 7.20 -5.97 4.28
N PHE A 215 6.19 -6.29 5.08
CA PHE A 215 5.89 -5.64 6.36
C PHE A 215 6.29 -6.50 7.56
N ALA A 216 7.05 -7.58 7.33
CA ALA A 216 7.59 -8.38 8.41
C ALA A 216 8.51 -7.54 9.31
N PRO A 217 8.35 -7.58 10.65
CA PRO A 217 9.13 -6.77 11.58
C PRO A 217 10.64 -6.84 11.36
N ALA A 218 11.18 -8.05 11.12
CA ALA A 218 12.60 -8.24 10.89
C ALA A 218 13.12 -7.49 9.66
N ARG A 219 12.34 -7.43 8.57
CA ARG A 219 12.72 -6.70 7.36
C ARG A 219 12.64 -5.19 7.55
N LEU A 220 11.60 -4.72 8.24
CA LEU A 220 11.44 -3.30 8.53
C LEU A 220 12.53 -2.78 9.47
N LEU A 221 12.84 -3.52 10.55
CA LEU A 221 13.92 -3.16 11.46
C LEU A 221 15.28 -3.11 10.76
N LYS A 222 15.57 -4.11 9.92
CA LYS A 222 16.80 -4.10 9.10
C LYS A 222 16.88 -2.86 8.21
N MET A 223 15.78 -2.51 7.52
CA MET A 223 15.73 -1.30 6.68
C MET A 223 15.91 -0.01 7.50
N ILE A 224 15.32 0.07 8.70
CA ILE A 224 15.51 1.21 9.62
C ILE A 224 16.97 1.34 10.04
N GLU A 225 17.63 0.22 10.39
CA GLU A 225 19.04 0.19 10.76
C GLU A 225 19.96 0.60 9.60
N GLU A 226 19.67 0.11 8.38
CA GLU A 226 20.39 0.50 7.17
C GLU A 226 20.25 1.99 6.89
N LEU A 227 19.04 2.56 6.95
CA LEU A 227 18.81 4.00 6.77
C LEU A 227 19.49 4.83 7.86
N GLN A 228 19.40 4.40 9.12
CA GLN A 228 20.08 5.04 10.24
C GLN A 228 21.59 5.09 9.97
N SER A 229 22.20 3.97 9.58
CA SER A 229 23.65 3.86 9.36
C SER A 229 24.18 4.84 8.30
N GLN A 230 23.36 5.18 7.31
CA GLN A 230 23.74 6.12 6.24
C GLN A 230 23.88 7.56 6.75
N VAL A 231 23.08 7.97 7.74
CA VAL A 231 23.07 9.33 8.27
C VAL A 231 23.91 9.50 9.53
N GLN A 232 24.23 8.40 10.24
CA GLN A 232 25.01 8.45 11.49
C GLN A 232 26.30 9.30 11.41
N PRO A 233 27.13 9.21 10.36
CA PRO A 233 28.38 9.97 10.31
C PRO A 233 28.20 11.50 10.32
N GLU A 234 27.08 12.01 9.79
CA GLU A 234 26.82 13.46 9.69
C GLU A 234 25.91 13.97 10.83
N MET A 235 25.32 13.06 11.61
CA MET A 235 24.29 13.36 12.62
C MET A 235 24.70 14.46 13.60
N ALA A 236 25.94 14.44 14.11
CA ALA A 236 26.39 15.43 15.09
C ALA A 236 26.34 16.87 14.54
N ARG A 237 26.76 17.06 13.29
CA ARG A 237 26.78 18.38 12.64
C ARG A 237 25.39 18.81 12.20
N ASP A 238 24.56 17.87 11.77
CA ASP A 238 23.15 18.12 11.46
C ASP A 238 22.36 18.61 12.69
N LEU A 239 22.54 17.93 13.82
CA LEU A 239 21.96 18.33 15.11
C LEU A 239 22.39 19.74 15.52
N GLU A 240 23.69 20.05 15.40
CA GLU A 240 24.22 21.39 15.69
C GLU A 240 23.59 22.45 14.79
N PHE A 241 23.50 22.18 13.48
CA PHE A 241 22.96 23.13 12.50
C PHE A 241 21.48 23.44 12.73
N TRP A 242 20.67 22.42 12.97
CA TRP A 242 19.24 22.59 13.21
C TRP A 242 18.89 22.95 14.67
N GLY A 243 19.89 22.98 15.57
CA GLY A 243 19.68 23.20 16.99
C GLY A 243 18.82 22.12 17.64
N LEU A 244 18.95 20.87 17.18
CA LEU A 244 18.17 19.73 17.64
C LEU A 244 18.87 19.00 18.79
N ASP A 245 18.06 18.45 19.68
CA ASP A 245 18.55 17.62 20.78
C ASP A 245 18.75 16.16 20.35
N ALA A 246 19.96 15.63 20.57
CA ALA A 246 20.31 14.25 20.29
C ALA A 246 19.39 13.24 21.00
N SER A 247 18.89 13.59 22.19
CA SER A 247 17.96 12.73 22.93
C SER A 247 16.61 12.60 22.21
N SER A 248 16.12 13.69 21.60
CA SER A 248 14.89 13.70 20.81
C SER A 248 14.98 12.77 19.60
N ILE A 249 16.11 12.80 18.86
CA ILE A 249 16.33 11.91 17.72
C ILE A 249 16.35 10.44 18.14
N SER A 250 17.07 10.13 19.23
CA SER A 250 17.14 8.77 19.75
C SER A 250 15.76 8.26 20.18
N ASN A 251 14.97 9.09 20.86
CA ASN A 251 13.61 8.76 21.25
C ASN A 251 12.68 8.55 20.04
N ASN A 252 12.83 9.35 18.98
CA ASN A 252 12.03 9.19 17.77
C ASN A 252 12.39 7.91 17.01
N LEU A 253 13.68 7.55 16.94
CA LEU A 253 14.10 6.29 16.36
C LEU A 253 13.49 5.08 17.09
N GLU A 254 13.50 5.08 18.42
CA GLU A 254 12.91 3.99 19.21
C GLU A 254 11.39 3.89 19.04
N LYS A 255 10.69 5.02 18.85
CA LYS A 255 9.26 5.01 18.46
C LYS A 255 9.04 4.35 17.11
N ILE A 256 9.85 4.69 16.10
CA ILE A 256 9.75 4.11 14.74
C ILE A 256 10.01 2.59 14.80
N LYS A 257 11.03 2.16 15.55
CA LYS A 257 11.31 0.72 15.74
C LYS A 257 10.18 0.00 16.47
N SER A 258 9.65 0.60 17.55
CA SER A 258 8.52 0.06 18.31
C SER A 258 7.27 -0.07 17.45
N PHE A 259 7.00 0.92 16.60
CA PHE A 259 5.92 0.87 15.61
C PHE A 259 6.13 -0.30 14.65
N ALA A 260 7.31 -0.41 14.02
CA ALA A 260 7.61 -1.48 13.07
C ALA A 260 7.50 -2.89 13.70
N GLN A 261 7.82 -3.03 14.98
CA GLN A 261 7.68 -4.30 15.72
C GLN A 261 6.24 -4.68 16.02
N THR A 262 5.39 -3.71 16.33
CA THR A 262 4.03 -3.96 16.86
C THR A 262 2.93 -3.84 15.81
N ARG A 263 3.18 -3.11 14.71
CA ARG A 263 2.15 -2.75 13.73
C ARG A 263 1.51 -3.96 13.05
N GLN A 264 2.26 -5.04 12.83
CA GLN A 264 1.70 -6.29 12.29
C GLN A 264 0.54 -6.80 13.14
N GLN A 265 0.72 -6.90 14.46
CA GLN A 265 -0.33 -7.37 15.37
C GLN A 265 -1.51 -6.40 15.41
N THR A 266 -1.24 -5.08 15.37
CA THR A 266 -2.29 -4.06 15.30
C THR A 266 -3.18 -4.26 14.07
N ILE A 267 -2.59 -4.42 12.88
CA ILE A 267 -3.34 -4.60 11.63
C ILE A 267 -4.19 -5.89 11.67
N VAL A 268 -3.65 -6.99 12.23
CA VAL A 268 -4.42 -8.24 12.40
C VAL A 268 -5.64 -8.01 13.30
N SER A 269 -5.44 -7.40 14.48
CA SER A 269 -6.54 -7.11 15.42
C SER A 269 -7.58 -6.15 14.83
N GLU A 270 -7.14 -5.18 14.04
CA GLU A 270 -8.03 -4.24 13.35
C GLU A 270 -8.84 -4.94 12.25
N MET A 271 -8.23 -5.85 11.48
CA MET A 271 -8.96 -6.70 10.52
C MET A 271 -9.99 -7.59 11.24
N GLN A 272 -9.62 -8.23 12.35
CA GLN A 272 -10.55 -9.05 13.13
C GLN A 272 -11.77 -8.26 13.58
N THR A 273 -11.54 -7.07 14.12
CA THR A 273 -12.61 -6.21 14.61
C THR A 273 -13.49 -5.69 13.47
N TYR A 274 -12.88 -5.20 12.39
CA TYR A 274 -13.61 -4.54 11.30
C TYR A 274 -14.41 -5.54 10.45
N PHE A 275 -13.81 -6.68 10.10
CA PHE A 275 -14.44 -7.69 9.26
C PHE A 275 -15.14 -8.80 10.06
N ASN A 276 -15.14 -8.72 11.41
CA ASN A 276 -15.66 -9.75 12.31
C ASN A 276 -15.04 -11.13 12.03
N LEU A 277 -13.71 -11.19 11.97
CA LEU A 277 -12.95 -12.41 11.66
C LEU A 277 -12.54 -13.14 12.95
N GLY A 278 -12.44 -14.46 12.85
CA GLY A 278 -11.92 -15.31 13.91
C GLY A 278 -10.40 -15.26 14.05
N GLU A 279 -9.83 -16.34 14.57
CA GLU A 279 -8.38 -16.49 14.73
C GLU A 279 -7.66 -16.66 13.38
N THR A 280 -6.36 -16.37 13.37
CA THR A 280 -5.47 -16.77 12.27
C THR A 280 -4.83 -18.13 12.55
N VAL A 281 -4.59 -18.91 11.50
CA VAL A 281 -3.85 -20.17 11.54
C VAL A 281 -2.66 -20.13 10.58
N PRO A 282 -1.52 -20.74 10.93
CA PRO A 282 -0.33 -20.75 10.08
C PRO A 282 -0.51 -21.73 8.91
N VAL A 283 -0.22 -21.26 7.70
CA VAL A 283 -0.14 -22.08 6.49
C VAL A 283 1.22 -21.87 5.84
N THR A 284 1.93 -22.96 5.57
CA THR A 284 3.22 -22.92 4.86
C THR A 284 2.99 -23.14 3.37
N LEU A 285 3.29 -22.15 2.55
CA LEU A 285 3.25 -22.21 1.09
C LEU A 285 4.66 -22.42 0.55
N SER A 286 4.86 -23.48 -0.24
CA SER A 286 6.19 -23.85 -0.73
C SER A 286 6.23 -24.15 -2.23
N VAL A 287 7.38 -23.97 -2.84
CA VAL A 287 7.64 -24.23 -4.26
C VAL A 287 8.74 -25.26 -4.40
N GLN A 288 8.53 -26.24 -5.28
CA GLN A 288 9.55 -27.17 -5.74
C GLN A 288 9.70 -27.06 -7.25
N GLY A 289 10.93 -26.84 -7.74
CA GLY A 289 11.21 -26.67 -9.16
C GLY A 289 11.13 -25.22 -9.64
N SER A 290 10.91 -25.04 -10.94
CA SER A 290 11.01 -23.75 -11.64
C SER A 290 9.64 -23.07 -11.75
N GLY A 291 9.23 -22.40 -10.67
CA GLY A 291 7.97 -21.66 -10.62
C GLY A 291 7.88 -20.74 -9.41
N HIS A 292 6.72 -20.14 -9.21
CA HIS A 292 6.37 -19.35 -8.03
C HIS A 292 4.88 -19.50 -7.70
N ILE A 293 4.48 -19.06 -6.51
CA ILE A 293 3.09 -19.03 -6.05
C ILE A 293 2.63 -17.57 -5.99
N LEU A 294 1.41 -17.33 -6.47
CA LEU A 294 0.65 -16.11 -6.22
C LEU A 294 -0.44 -16.40 -5.17
N VAL A 295 -0.64 -15.50 -4.22
CA VAL A 295 -1.81 -15.49 -3.32
C VAL A 295 -2.71 -14.33 -3.73
N HIS A 296 -3.88 -14.61 -4.29
CA HIS A 296 -4.75 -13.58 -4.88
C HIS A 296 -3.97 -12.57 -5.76
N ASN A 297 -3.22 -13.09 -6.74
CA ASN A 297 -2.32 -12.36 -7.65
C ASN A 297 -1.11 -11.66 -7.02
N LEU A 298 -0.91 -11.75 -5.71
CA LEU A 298 0.33 -11.26 -5.07
C LEU A 298 1.40 -12.35 -5.09
N GLU A 299 2.51 -12.09 -5.76
CA GLU A 299 3.66 -13.00 -5.81
C GLU A 299 4.35 -13.15 -4.45
N LEU A 300 4.68 -14.38 -4.09
CA LEU A 300 5.52 -14.66 -2.93
C LEU A 300 6.99 -14.45 -3.27
N ASP A 301 7.73 -13.77 -2.41
CA ASP A 301 9.15 -13.48 -2.63
C ASP A 301 10.11 -14.54 -2.07
N ALA A 302 9.57 -15.70 -1.68
CA ALA A 302 10.34 -16.82 -1.15
C ALA A 302 9.73 -18.15 -1.61
N ASN A 303 10.60 -19.14 -1.86
CA ASN A 303 10.19 -20.50 -2.23
C ASN A 303 9.50 -21.26 -1.08
N SER A 304 9.55 -20.74 0.14
CA SER A 304 8.84 -21.28 1.29
C SER A 304 8.51 -20.13 2.23
N LEU A 305 7.23 -19.86 2.42
CA LEU A 305 6.75 -18.78 3.29
C LEU A 305 5.63 -19.30 4.17
N GLN A 306 5.74 -19.06 5.49
CA GLN A 306 4.64 -19.28 6.41
C GLN A 306 3.84 -17.99 6.56
N VAL A 307 2.53 -18.09 6.34
CA VAL A 307 1.59 -16.98 6.43
C VAL A 307 0.49 -17.33 7.42
N ASN A 308 0.17 -16.39 8.31
CA ASN A 308 -0.96 -16.52 9.23
C ASN A 308 -2.22 -15.97 8.55
N PHE A 309 -3.04 -16.87 8.00
CA PHE A 309 -4.32 -16.51 7.37
C PHE A 309 -5.46 -16.64 8.36
N PHE A 310 -6.53 -15.87 8.19
CA PHE A 310 -7.75 -16.06 8.95
C PHE A 310 -8.40 -17.40 8.61
N ARG A 311 -8.70 -18.20 9.65
CA ARG A 311 -9.15 -19.60 9.53
C ARG A 311 -10.28 -19.80 8.51
N ASP A 312 -11.25 -18.88 8.53
CA ASP A 312 -12.52 -19.01 7.80
C ASP A 312 -12.59 -18.12 6.55
N VAL A 313 -11.46 -17.53 6.13
CA VAL A 313 -11.37 -16.76 4.88
C VAL A 313 -10.69 -17.64 3.82
N PRO A 314 -11.41 -18.14 2.80
CA PRO A 314 -10.82 -18.98 1.77
C PRO A 314 -9.69 -18.25 1.04
N VAL A 315 -8.58 -18.94 0.82
CA VAL A 315 -7.38 -18.42 0.17
C VAL A 315 -7.27 -19.02 -1.23
N THR A 316 -7.19 -18.16 -2.25
CA THR A 316 -6.90 -18.58 -3.63
C THR A 316 -5.42 -18.41 -3.92
N VAL A 317 -4.77 -19.50 -4.31
CA VAL A 317 -3.38 -19.53 -4.78
C VAL A 317 -3.30 -19.91 -6.25
N THR A 318 -2.29 -19.41 -6.94
CA THR A 318 -1.99 -19.79 -8.33
C THR A 318 -0.54 -20.18 -8.47
N ALA A 319 -0.28 -21.35 -9.03
CA ALA A 319 1.06 -21.82 -9.40
C ALA A 319 1.41 -21.29 -10.80
N VAL A 320 2.53 -20.57 -10.91
CA VAL A 320 2.99 -19.98 -12.16
C VAL A 320 4.38 -20.53 -12.47
N ALA A 321 4.51 -21.19 -13.61
CA ALA A 321 5.80 -21.73 -14.04
C ALA A 321 6.72 -20.61 -14.54
N THR A 322 8.01 -20.69 -14.22
CA THR A 322 9.03 -19.85 -14.87
C THR A 322 9.47 -20.49 -16.18
N SER A 323 10.21 -19.76 -17.02
CA SER A 323 10.58 -20.20 -18.37
C SER A 323 11.21 -21.60 -18.37
N GLY A 324 10.55 -22.55 -19.06
CA GLY A 324 10.98 -23.95 -19.17
C GLY A 324 10.41 -24.91 -18.13
N GLY A 325 9.75 -24.39 -17.07
CA GLY A 325 9.05 -25.22 -16.09
C GLY A 325 7.64 -25.61 -16.53
N VAL A 326 7.15 -26.74 -16.04
CA VAL A 326 5.76 -27.17 -16.19
C VAL A 326 5.16 -27.47 -14.82
N PHE A 327 4.05 -26.82 -14.49
CA PHE A 327 3.31 -27.13 -13.27
C PHE A 327 2.85 -28.59 -13.29
N SER A 328 3.20 -29.33 -12.24
CA SER A 328 2.96 -30.77 -12.11
C SER A 328 1.82 -31.10 -11.14
N GLY A 329 1.47 -30.17 -10.25
CA GLY A 329 0.40 -30.33 -9.28
C GLY A 329 0.74 -29.77 -7.90
N TRP A 330 -0.30 -29.62 -7.10
CA TRP A 330 -0.22 -29.28 -5.68
C TRP A 330 0.00 -30.54 -4.83
N SER A 331 0.58 -30.39 -3.64
CA SER A 331 0.91 -31.49 -2.73
C SER A 331 -0.28 -32.32 -2.23
N ASP A 332 -1.51 -31.85 -2.44
CA ASP A 332 -2.74 -32.58 -2.10
C ASP A 332 -3.41 -33.24 -3.31
N GLY A 333 -2.76 -33.22 -4.47
CA GLY A 333 -3.23 -33.88 -5.69
C GLY A 333 -4.06 -33.00 -6.63
N VAL A 334 -4.33 -31.74 -6.31
CA VAL A 334 -4.98 -30.81 -7.25
C VAL A 334 -4.02 -30.51 -8.41
N THR A 335 -4.51 -30.65 -9.64
CA THR A 335 -3.72 -30.45 -10.87
C THR A 335 -4.02 -29.13 -11.57
N ASP A 336 -5.11 -28.45 -11.21
CA ASP A 336 -5.38 -27.09 -11.66
C ASP A 336 -4.35 -26.12 -11.05
N ALA A 337 -3.77 -25.26 -11.90
CA ALA A 337 -2.77 -24.28 -11.46
C ALA A 337 -3.35 -23.28 -10.46
N MET A 338 -4.64 -22.97 -10.56
CA MET A 338 -5.36 -22.17 -9.58
C MET A 338 -6.09 -23.08 -8.59
N ARG A 339 -5.97 -22.77 -7.30
CA ARG A 339 -6.58 -23.55 -6.23
C ARG A 339 -7.07 -22.64 -5.11
N THR A 340 -8.25 -22.94 -4.58
CA THR A 340 -8.77 -22.33 -3.35
C THR A 340 -8.81 -23.35 -2.22
N PHE A 341 -8.43 -22.94 -1.01
CA PHE A 341 -8.51 -23.78 0.19
C PHE A 341 -8.91 -22.97 1.42
N ASN A 342 -9.43 -23.65 2.45
CA ASN A 342 -9.67 -23.06 3.76
C ASN A 342 -8.42 -23.22 4.64
N PRO A 343 -7.87 -22.15 5.23
CA PRO A 343 -6.70 -22.25 6.09
C PRO A 343 -6.85 -23.21 7.28
N GLY A 344 -8.09 -23.39 7.79
CA GLY A 344 -8.36 -24.37 8.86
C GLY A 344 -8.18 -25.84 8.47
N GLU A 345 -8.09 -26.15 7.17
CA GLU A 345 -8.00 -27.52 6.64
C GLU A 345 -6.62 -27.85 6.06
N VAL A 346 -5.81 -26.84 5.75
CA VAL A 346 -4.51 -26.97 5.08
C VAL A 346 -3.45 -26.26 5.89
N THR A 347 -2.49 -27.01 6.43
CA THR A 347 -1.34 -26.45 7.17
C THR A 347 -0.10 -26.27 6.31
N THR A 348 0.00 -27.01 5.20
CA THR A 348 1.11 -26.92 4.25
C THR A 348 0.61 -27.21 2.85
N LEU A 349 1.09 -26.42 1.88
CA LEU A 349 0.77 -26.56 0.48
C LEU A 349 2.00 -26.31 -0.39
N THR A 350 2.40 -27.31 -1.16
CA THR A 350 3.56 -27.21 -2.07
C THR A 350 3.10 -27.23 -3.54
N ALA A 351 3.51 -26.25 -4.32
CA ALA A 351 3.43 -26.27 -5.78
C ALA A 351 4.66 -26.98 -6.37
N SER A 352 4.45 -28.02 -7.18
CA SER A 352 5.53 -28.76 -7.82
C SER A 352 5.63 -28.41 -9.31
N PHE A 353 6.83 -28.14 -9.79
CA PHE A 353 7.17 -27.85 -11.17
C PHE A 353 8.27 -28.80 -11.65
N ARG A 354 8.20 -29.25 -12.90
CA ARG A 354 9.20 -30.13 -13.54
C ARG A 354 9.87 -29.48 -14.73
#